data_AF-A0AAW3K2H6-F1
#
_entry.id   AF-A0AAW3K2H6-F1
#
_cell.length_a   1.000
_cell.length_b   1.000
_cell.length_c   1.000
_cell.angle_alpha   90.00
_cell.angle_beta   90.00
_cell.angle_gamma   90.00
#
_symmetry.space_group_name_H-M   'P 1'
#
loop_
_entity.id
_entity.type
_entity.pdbx_description
1 polymer ?
#
loop_
_entity_poly.entity_id
_entity_poly.type
_entity_poly.pdbx_seq_one_letter_code
_entity_poly.pdbx_strand_id
1 'polypeptide(L)'
;MPTHNSNKKLYNPTLSCAEAFFIPHKDSNHLNAQDVVFSMLRSSKSISTAAYNCFEDKQGTMVLYTNGDLVADLLFELQTKLEMIEKILPLAFENQGE
;
A
#
# COMPACT_ATOMS: atom_id res chain seq x y z
N MET A 1 -1.59 2.10 44.69
CA MET A 1 -1.73 2.76 43.38
C MET A 1 -0.96 1.96 42.35
N PRO A 2 -1.55 1.50 41.24
CA PRO A 2 -0.80 0.78 40.21
C PRO A 2 -0.04 1.78 39.34
N THR A 3 1.27 1.59 39.25
CA THR A 3 2.18 2.33 38.38
C THR A 3 1.82 2.09 36.92
N HIS A 4 1.50 3.17 36.21
CA HIS A 4 1.18 3.17 34.79
C HIS A 4 2.41 2.70 34.00
N ASN A 5 2.38 1.47 33.49
CA ASN A 5 3.46 0.92 32.68
C ASN A 5 3.39 1.53 31.28
N SER A 6 3.87 2.76 31.12
CA SER A 6 3.95 3.46 29.83
C SER A 6 5.12 2.92 29.01
N ASN A 7 5.07 1.66 28.60
CA ASN A 7 5.86 1.15 27.47
C ASN A 7 5.27 1.70 26.17
N LYS A 8 5.18 3.03 26.04
CA LYS A 8 4.96 3.67 24.74
C LYS A 8 6.24 3.46 23.96
N LYS A 9 6.29 2.40 23.13
CA LYS A 9 7.39 2.17 22.20
C LYS A 9 7.65 3.49 21.46
N LEU A 10 8.88 3.99 21.56
CA LEU A 10 9.27 5.23 20.88
C LEU A 10 9.01 5.06 19.38
N TYR A 11 8.39 6.06 18.75
CA TYR A 11 8.22 6.08 17.30
C TYR A 11 9.61 5.99 16.66
N ASN A 12 9.84 4.93 15.87
CA ASN A 12 11.08 4.73 15.14
C ASN A 12 10.84 4.90 13.63
N PRO A 13 11.17 6.06 13.04
CA PRO A 13 10.94 6.32 11.63
C PRO A 13 11.74 5.42 10.70
N THR A 14 12.79 4.73 11.19
CA THR A 14 13.53 3.75 10.37
C THR A 14 12.73 2.47 10.11
N LEU A 15 11.73 2.16 10.95
CA LEU A 15 10.76 1.08 10.71
C LEU A 15 9.63 1.50 9.76
N SER A 16 9.56 2.77 9.39
CA SER A 16 8.62 3.29 8.39
C SER A 16 9.25 3.36 6.99
N CYS A 17 10.49 2.90 6.85
CA CYS A 17 11.21 2.83 5.59
C CYS A 17 10.64 1.70 4.75
N ALA A 18 9.73 2.03 3.83
CA ALA A 18 9.14 1.07 2.90
C ALA A 18 10.20 0.32 2.05
N GLU A 19 11.44 0.85 1.92
CA GLU A 19 12.55 0.11 1.27
C GLU A 19 12.89 -1.19 2.02
N ALA A 20 12.64 -1.27 3.33
CA ALA A 20 12.98 -2.44 4.14
C ALA A 20 11.92 -3.56 4.08
N PHE A 21 10.74 -3.33 3.51
CA PHE A 21 9.62 -4.27 3.59
C PHE A 21 9.47 -5.22 2.39
N PHE A 22 10.27 -5.04 1.34
CA PHE A 22 10.25 -5.96 0.20
C PHE A 22 11.68 -6.40 -0.15
N ILE A 23 12.10 -7.52 0.45
CA ILE A 23 13.33 -8.22 0.06
C ILE A 23 12.89 -9.42 -0.80
N PRO A 24 13.21 -9.45 -2.10
CA PRO A 24 12.93 -10.60 -2.95
C PRO A 24 13.58 -11.86 -2.38
N HIS A 25 12.90 -13.00 -2.47
CA HIS A 25 13.50 -14.26 -2.07
C HIS A 25 14.72 -14.56 -2.95
N LYS A 26 15.76 -15.20 -2.40
CA LYS A 26 16.98 -15.55 -3.14
C LYS A 26 16.74 -16.34 -4.45
N ASP A 27 15.60 -17.03 -4.53
CA ASP A 27 15.20 -17.84 -5.68
C ASP A 27 14.15 -17.15 -6.56
N SER A 28 13.77 -15.89 -6.26
CA SER A 28 12.78 -15.15 -7.07
C SER A 28 13.41 -14.65 -8.36
N ASN A 29 12.68 -14.80 -9.46
CA ASN A 29 13.06 -14.25 -10.77
C ASN A 29 12.09 -13.15 -11.22
N HIS A 30 12.34 -12.58 -12.40
CA HIS A 30 11.52 -11.50 -12.95
C HIS A 30 10.04 -11.90 -13.14
N LEU A 31 9.73 -13.17 -13.42
CA LEU A 31 8.35 -13.66 -13.53
C LEU A 31 7.64 -13.60 -12.18
N ASN A 32 8.33 -13.98 -11.09
CA ASN A 32 7.77 -13.84 -9.75
C ASN A 32 7.52 -12.37 -9.39
N ALA A 33 8.42 -11.47 -9.78
CA ALA A 33 8.23 -10.03 -9.58
C ALA A 33 7.04 -9.50 -10.40
N GLN A 34 6.85 -9.96 -11.64
CA GLN A 34 5.67 -9.63 -12.46
C GLN A 34 4.37 -10.10 -11.82
N ASP A 35 4.32 -11.33 -11.31
CA ASP A 35 3.14 -11.87 -10.61
C ASP A 35 2.78 -11.03 -9.38
N VAL A 36 3.79 -10.63 -8.60
CA VAL A 36 3.60 -9.77 -7.43
C VAL A 36 3.07 -8.39 -7.85
N VAL A 37 3.67 -7.75 -8.86
CA VAL A 37 3.20 -6.46 -9.40
C VAL A 37 1.76 -6.57 -9.89
N PHE A 38 1.42 -7.62 -10.64
CA PHE A 38 0.07 -7.84 -11.15
C PHE A 38 -0.94 -8.01 -10.01
N SER A 39 -0.61 -8.82 -9.00
CA SER A 39 -1.43 -9.03 -7.82
C SER A 39 -1.66 -7.73 -7.05
N MET A 40 -0.60 -6.96 -6.81
CA MET A 40 -0.68 -5.66 -6.13
C MET A 40 -1.51 -4.66 -6.93
N LEU A 41 -1.33 -4.55 -8.24
CA LEU A 41 -2.14 -3.69 -9.11
C LEU A 41 -3.63 -4.04 -9.05
N ARG A 42 -3.96 -5.34 -9.09
CA ARG A 42 -5.34 -5.81 -8.96
C ARG A 42 -5.93 -5.40 -7.61
N SER A 43 -5.18 -5.56 -6.53
CA SER A 43 -5.59 -5.14 -5.18
C SER A 43 -5.75 -3.62 -5.08
N SER A 44 -4.80 -2.84 -5.60
CA SER A 44 -4.88 -1.37 -5.66
C SER A 44 -6.12 -0.91 -6.41
N LYS A 45 -6.44 -1.53 -7.55
CA LYS A 45 -7.69 -1.25 -8.29
C LYS A 45 -8.93 -1.49 -7.42
N SER A 46 -8.98 -2.61 -6.70
CA SER A 46 -10.10 -2.91 -5.79
C SER A 46 -10.23 -1.87 -4.68
N ILE A 47 -9.12 -1.44 -4.08
CA ILE A 47 -9.12 -0.39 -3.04
C ILE A 47 -9.56 0.95 -3.61
N SER A 48 -9.07 1.34 -4.80
CA SER A 48 -9.51 2.56 -5.47
C SER A 48 -11.02 2.55 -5.75
N THR A 49 -11.58 1.41 -6.17
CA THR A 49 -13.04 1.26 -6.32
C THR A 49 -13.76 1.38 -4.98
N ALA A 50 -13.25 0.75 -3.91
CA ALA A 50 -13.83 0.87 -2.58
C ALA A 50 -13.81 2.31 -2.06
N ALA A 51 -12.69 3.02 -2.25
CA ALA A 51 -12.55 4.43 -1.87
C ALA A 51 -13.46 5.33 -2.70
N TYR A 52 -13.57 5.12 -4.02
CA TYR A 52 -14.52 5.86 -4.86
C TYR A 52 -15.96 5.63 -4.43
N ASN A 53 -16.30 4.38 -4.12
CA ASN A 53 -17.60 4.01 -3.59
C ASN A 53 -17.86 4.57 -2.20
N CYS A 54 -16.95 5.30 -1.55
CA CYS A 54 -17.24 6.03 -0.31
C CYS A 54 -17.83 7.43 -0.57
N PHE A 55 -17.88 7.84 -1.84
CA PHE A 55 -18.45 9.10 -2.30
C PHE A 55 -19.72 8.85 -3.12
N GLU A 56 -20.68 9.76 -2.99
CA GLU A 56 -21.92 9.75 -3.76
C GLU A 56 -22.03 11.05 -4.55
N ASP A 57 -22.62 10.98 -5.74
CA ASP A 57 -22.91 12.16 -6.54
C ASP A 57 -24.17 12.85 -5.98
N LYS A 58 -24.00 14.07 -5.48
CA LYS A 58 -25.08 15.00 -5.17
C LYS A 58 -25.00 16.18 -6.12
N GLN A 59 -25.85 16.19 -7.15
CA GLN A 59 -26.04 17.31 -8.07
C GLN A 59 -24.74 17.70 -8.81
N GLY A 60 -23.94 16.71 -9.22
CA GLY A 60 -22.65 16.89 -9.89
C GLY A 60 -21.48 17.10 -8.93
N THR A 61 -21.71 17.01 -7.62
CA THR A 61 -20.67 17.12 -6.59
C THR A 61 -20.50 15.80 -5.86
N MET A 62 -19.28 15.25 -5.87
CA MET A 62 -18.95 14.06 -5.09
C MET A 62 -18.83 14.44 -3.61
N VAL A 63 -19.73 13.90 -2.80
CA VAL A 63 -19.76 14.12 -1.35
C VAL A 63 -19.43 12.81 -0.64
N LEU A 64 -18.58 12.89 0.38
CA LEU A 64 -18.30 11.75 1.24
C LEU A 64 -19.60 11.35 1.97
N TYR A 65 -20.03 10.10 1.81
CA TYR A 65 -21.27 9.60 2.43
C TYR A 65 -21.04 8.55 3.52
N THR A 66 -19.77 8.26 3.83
CA THR A 66 -19.34 7.29 4.86
C THR A 66 -18.38 7.95 5.85
N ASN A 67 -17.81 7.17 6.77
CA ASN A 67 -16.80 7.62 7.71
C ASN A 67 -15.51 8.08 7.00
N GLY A 68 -15.08 9.32 7.26
CA GLY A 68 -13.85 9.88 6.70
C GLY A 68 -12.57 9.13 7.11
N ASP A 69 -12.54 8.57 8.34
CA ASP A 69 -11.39 7.78 8.81
C ASP A 69 -11.20 6.52 7.96
N LEU A 70 -12.30 5.85 7.59
CA LEU A 70 -12.26 4.69 6.70
C LEU A 70 -11.69 5.04 5.32
N VAL A 71 -12.08 6.19 4.78
CA VAL A 71 -11.56 6.65 3.47
C VAL A 71 -10.08 6.99 3.58
N ALA A 72 -9.66 7.65 4.66
CA ALA A 72 -8.25 7.95 4.90
C ALA A 72 -7.42 6.66 4.97
N ASP A 73 -7.89 5.62 5.67
CA ASP A 73 -7.22 4.32 5.75
C ASP A 73 -7.13 3.63 4.38
N LEU A 74 -8.20 3.66 3.58
CA LEU A 74 -8.20 3.10 2.23
C LEU A 74 -7.23 3.83 1.30
N LEU A 75 -7.17 5.16 1.38
CA LEU A 75 -6.23 5.96 0.59
C LEU A 75 -4.78 5.71 1.01
N PHE A 76 -4.52 5.57 2.31
CA PHE A 76 -3.21 5.24 2.84
C PHE A 76 -2.75 3.85 2.38
N GLU A 77 -3.64 2.86 2.40
CA GLU A 77 -3.33 1.51 1.89
C GLU A 77 -3.05 1.53 0.38
N LEU A 78 -3.86 2.29 -0.38
CA LEU A 78 -3.64 2.47 -1.82
C LEU A 78 -2.26 3.09 -2.11
N GLN A 79 -1.91 4.17 -1.42
CA GLN A 79 -0.60 4.80 -1.55
C GLN A 79 0.52 3.81 -1.25
N THR A 80 0.44 3.10 -0.12
CA THR A 80 1.45 2.12 0.29
C THR A 80 1.66 1.05 -0.78
N LYS A 81 0.58 0.52 -1.39
CA LYS A 81 0.71 -0.47 -2.47
C LYS A 81 1.35 0.11 -3.72
N LEU A 82 1.04 1.36 -4.08
CA LEU A 82 1.66 2.01 -5.23
C LEU A 82 3.16 2.19 -5.03
N GLU A 83 3.59 2.61 -3.83
CA GLU A 83 5.01 2.72 -3.46
C GLU A 83 5.72 1.35 -3.50
N MET A 84 5.04 0.28 -3.07
CA MET A 84 5.58 -1.08 -3.19
C MET A 84 5.70 -1.53 -4.65
N ILE A 85 4.70 -1.23 -5.49
CA ILE A 85 4.73 -1.53 -6.93
C ILE A 85 5.90 -0.81 -7.60
N GLU A 86 6.11 0.47 -7.30
CA GLU A 86 7.23 1.26 -7.82
C GLU A 86 8.59 0.61 -7.52
N LYS A 87 8.75 0.02 -6.33
CA LYS A 87 9.98 -0.67 -5.93
C LYS A 87 10.19 -2.01 -6.62
N ILE A 88 9.13 -2.72 -6.95
CA ILE A 88 9.20 -4.07 -7.55
C ILE A 88 9.28 -3.99 -9.08
N LEU A 89 8.72 -2.93 -9.67
CA LEU A 89 8.69 -2.70 -11.11
C LEU A 89 10.05 -2.89 -11.79
N PRO A 90 11.17 -2.34 -11.29
CA PRO A 90 12.49 -2.62 -11.85
C PRO A 90 12.84 -4.11 -11.86
N LEU A 91 12.57 -4.87 -10.79
CA LEU A 91 12.85 -6.32 -10.74
C LEU A 91 11.98 -7.14 -11.70
N ALA A 92 10.78 -6.64 -12.01
CA ALA A 92 9.83 -7.29 -12.91
C ALA A 92 10.20 -7.13 -14.39
N PHE A 93 10.95 -6.07 -14.73
CA PHE A 93 11.27 -5.69 -16.11
C PHE A 93 12.76 -5.39 -16.34
N GLU A 94 13.63 -5.60 -15.35
CA GLU A 94 15.07 -5.63 -15.54
C GLU A 94 15.35 -6.74 -16.55
N ASN A 95 15.80 -6.33 -17.73
CA ASN A 95 16.33 -7.25 -18.72
C ASN A 95 17.41 -8.08 -18.02
N GLN A 96 17.16 -9.37 -17.81
CA GLN A 96 18.25 -10.31 -17.65
C GLN A 96 19.02 -10.23 -18.97
N GLY A 97 20.13 -9.48 -18.95
CA GLY A 97 20.87 -9.16 -20.16
C GLY A 97 21.14 -10.39 -21.01
N GLU A 98 21.08 -10.19 -22.33
CA GLU A 98 21.95 -10.95 -23.25
C GLU A 98 23.43 -10.75 -22.87
#